data_AF-A0A6V7WAT6-F1
#
_entry.id   AF-A0A6V7WAT6-F1
#
_cell.length_a   1.000
_cell.length_b   1.000
_cell.length_c   1.000
_cell.angle_alpha   90.00
_cell.angle_beta   90.00
_cell.angle_gamma   90.00
#
_symmetry.space_group_name_H-M   'P 1'
#
loop_
_entity.id
_entity.type
_entity.pdbx_description
1 polymer ?
#
loop_
_entity_poly.entity_id
_entity_poly.type
_entity_poly.pdbx_seq_one_letter_code
_entity_poly.pdbx_strand_id
1 'polypeptide(L)'
;MSKMQCAECSNSPACNADTYFEKQMFCWEKDVKKWTPTKGRRVCGESCFIGVDAIEMGFVQGCGSCPSHLEKCATCNTPYCNDKNILPTIKCHYNIAKTKLYKKKVKKCHPMYTHCYVAKDKFGRVEQNCGLCPSEYKDCLSCNDKDLCNKEVALKESTMI
;
A
#
# COMPACT_ATOMS: atom_id res chain seq x y z
N MET A 1 10.66 1.82 -28.24
CA MET A 1 11.87 2.44 -27.66
C MET A 1 12.42 1.52 -26.58
N SER A 2 13.69 1.14 -26.67
CA SER A 2 14.37 0.30 -25.68
C SER A 2 14.42 1.00 -24.31
N LYS A 3 14.05 0.28 -23.24
CA LYS A 3 14.13 0.75 -21.84
C LYS A 3 15.53 0.51 -21.28
N MET A 4 16.54 1.11 -21.88
CA MET A 4 17.93 0.98 -21.40
C MET A 4 18.17 1.85 -20.17
N GLN A 5 18.76 1.25 -19.15
CA GLN A 5 19.23 1.96 -17.96
C GLN A 5 20.57 2.63 -18.26
N CYS A 6 20.76 3.82 -17.70
CA CYS A 6 21.95 4.62 -17.91
C CYS A 6 22.57 4.96 -16.56
N ALA A 7 23.87 4.71 -16.46
CA ALA A 7 24.70 5.09 -15.34
C ALA A 7 25.96 5.72 -15.91
N GLU A 8 26.39 6.84 -15.33
CA GLU A 8 27.63 7.48 -15.72
C GLU A 8 28.81 6.57 -15.34
N CYS A 9 29.75 6.38 -16.25
CA CYS A 9 30.94 5.58 -16.01
C CYS A 9 32.04 6.50 -15.44
N SER A 10 32.28 6.45 -14.13
CA SER A 10 33.28 7.30 -13.46
C SER A 10 34.71 6.78 -13.62
N ASN A 11 35.14 6.47 -14.85
CA ASN A 11 36.48 5.91 -15.17
C ASN A 11 36.81 4.58 -14.46
N SER A 12 35.79 3.79 -14.08
CA SER A 12 36.00 2.46 -13.51
C SER A 12 36.18 1.41 -14.62
N PRO A 13 37.11 0.45 -14.48
CA PRO A 13 37.08 -0.75 -15.31
C PRO A 13 35.73 -1.48 -15.15
N ALA A 14 35.22 -2.08 -16.23
CA ALA A 14 33.99 -2.86 -16.30
C ALA A 14 32.66 -2.11 -15.99
N CYS A 15 32.58 -0.80 -16.23
CA CYS A 15 31.33 -0.03 -16.06
C CYS A 15 30.21 -0.37 -17.06
N ASN A 16 30.49 -1.23 -18.05
CA ASN A 16 29.52 -1.79 -18.98
C ASN A 16 29.00 -3.18 -18.55
N ALA A 17 29.45 -3.72 -17.42
CA ALA A 17 29.00 -5.02 -16.91
C ALA A 17 27.68 -4.90 -16.14
N ASP A 18 26.83 -5.93 -16.19
CA ASP A 18 25.54 -5.96 -15.48
C ASP A 18 25.70 -5.68 -13.98
N THR A 19 26.76 -6.22 -13.38
CA THR A 19 27.09 -6.03 -11.95
C THR A 19 27.39 -4.57 -11.59
N TYR A 20 27.81 -3.73 -12.54
CA TYR A 20 27.94 -2.30 -12.33
C TYR A 20 26.56 -1.67 -12.11
N PHE A 21 25.60 -1.97 -12.98
CA PHE A 21 24.24 -1.44 -12.94
C PHE A 21 23.44 -1.96 -11.73
N GLU A 22 23.61 -3.22 -11.35
CA GLU A 22 22.95 -3.81 -10.18
C GLU A 22 23.32 -3.13 -8.86
N LYS A 23 24.55 -2.59 -8.78
CA LYS A 23 25.04 -1.85 -7.61
C LYS A 23 24.62 -0.38 -7.61
N GLN A 24 24.22 0.16 -8.76
CA GLN A 24 23.79 1.55 -8.82
C GLN A 24 22.45 1.75 -8.14
N MET A 25 22.28 2.93 -7.56
CA MET A 25 21.07 3.31 -6.85
C MET A 25 19.93 3.65 -7.83
N PHE A 26 19.38 2.64 -8.49
CA PHE A 26 18.15 2.77 -9.29
C PHE A 26 16.92 2.62 -8.40
N CYS A 27 15.83 3.27 -8.78
CA CYS A 27 14.53 3.15 -8.10
C CYS A 27 13.49 2.52 -9.00
N TRP A 28 12.41 1.99 -8.41
CA TRP A 28 11.18 1.80 -9.16
C TRP A 28 10.57 3.17 -9.50
N GLU A 29 10.12 3.33 -10.73
CA GLU A 29 9.38 4.49 -11.20
C GLU A 29 7.95 4.08 -11.54
N LYS A 30 6.98 4.80 -10.98
CA LYS A 30 5.57 4.53 -11.21
C LYS A 30 4.75 5.80 -11.02
N ASP A 31 4.04 6.18 -12.07
CA ASP A 31 3.00 7.22 -11.99
C ASP A 31 1.72 6.62 -11.42
N VAL A 32 0.90 7.46 -10.79
CA VAL A 32 -0.33 7.05 -10.13
C VAL A 32 -1.29 6.25 -11.03
N LYS A 33 -1.36 6.59 -12.33
CA LYS A 33 -2.23 5.96 -13.33
C LYS A 33 -1.66 4.67 -13.94
N LYS A 34 -0.39 4.33 -13.65
CA LYS A 34 0.24 3.10 -14.19
C LYS A 34 -0.07 1.92 -13.28
N TRP A 35 -0.33 0.77 -13.88
CA TRP A 35 -0.60 -0.47 -13.13
C TRP A 35 0.66 -1.05 -12.48
N THR A 36 1.77 -1.07 -13.22
CA THR A 36 3.03 -1.70 -12.81
C THR A 36 4.18 -0.70 -12.78
N PRO A 37 5.08 -0.76 -11.78
CA PRO A 37 6.31 0.01 -11.81
C PRO A 37 7.22 -0.40 -12.95
N THR A 38 8.10 0.50 -13.35
CA THR A 38 9.21 0.24 -14.27
C THR A 38 10.54 0.51 -13.58
N LYS A 39 11.60 -0.19 -14.02
CA LYS A 39 12.95 0.14 -13.56
C LYS A 39 13.30 1.57 -13.97
N GLY A 40 13.85 2.34 -13.03
CA GLY A 40 14.28 3.71 -13.28
C GLY A 40 15.38 3.78 -14.34
N ARG A 41 15.33 4.85 -15.15
CA ARG A 41 16.27 5.00 -16.27
C ARG A 41 17.64 5.51 -15.82
N ARG A 42 17.68 6.36 -14.79
CA ARG A 42 18.89 7.03 -14.31
C ARG A 42 19.17 6.65 -12.88
N VAL A 43 20.44 6.68 -12.51
CA VAL A 43 20.89 6.54 -11.12
C VAL A 43 20.28 7.69 -10.30
N CYS A 44 19.71 7.34 -9.16
CA CYS A 44 18.92 8.25 -8.33
C CYS A 44 19.76 9.01 -7.27
N GLY A 45 21.05 8.68 -7.15
CA GLY A 45 21.97 9.37 -6.26
C GLY A 45 21.77 9.00 -4.79
N GLU A 46 20.70 9.47 -4.15
CA GLU A 46 20.58 9.49 -2.69
C GLU A 46 19.51 8.54 -2.12
N SER A 47 18.27 8.62 -2.61
CA SER A 47 17.17 7.84 -2.04
C SER A 47 16.04 7.60 -3.03
N CYS A 48 15.30 6.51 -2.87
CA CYS A 48 14.05 6.26 -3.56
C CYS A 48 12.87 6.59 -2.64
N PHE A 49 11.74 6.98 -3.22
CA PHE A 49 10.49 7.13 -2.47
C PHE A 49 9.38 6.23 -3.03
N ILE A 50 8.44 5.90 -2.15
CA ILE A 50 7.11 5.42 -2.50
C ILE A 50 6.08 6.08 -1.60
N GLY A 51 5.00 6.55 -2.17
CA GLY A 51 3.87 7.11 -1.43
C GLY A 51 2.55 6.80 -2.12
N VAL A 52 1.47 7.25 -1.51
CA VAL A 52 0.11 7.11 -2.03
C VAL A 52 -0.40 8.47 -2.44
N ASP A 53 -0.93 8.57 -3.65
CA ASP A 53 -1.69 9.73 -4.08
C ASP A 53 -3.03 9.77 -3.33
N ALA A 54 -3.33 10.87 -2.65
CA ALA A 54 -4.52 10.97 -1.80
C ALA A 54 -5.84 10.98 -2.59
N ILE A 55 -5.80 11.33 -3.88
CA ILE A 55 -7.00 11.52 -4.72
C ILE A 55 -7.29 10.22 -5.47
N GLU A 56 -6.30 9.73 -6.21
CA GLU A 56 -6.42 8.54 -7.05
C GLU A 56 -6.19 7.25 -6.25
N MET A 57 -5.70 7.36 -5.00
CA MET A 57 -5.41 6.25 -4.09
C MET A 57 -4.38 5.25 -4.66
N GLY A 58 -3.61 5.66 -5.66
CA GLY A 58 -2.59 4.84 -6.32
C GLY A 58 -1.19 5.07 -5.75
N PHE A 59 -0.33 4.05 -5.82
CA PHE A 59 1.09 4.21 -5.48
C PHE A 59 1.82 5.05 -6.52
N VAL A 60 2.61 6.01 -6.05
CA VAL A 60 3.61 6.77 -6.80
C VAL A 60 4.99 6.40 -6.31
N GLN A 61 5.89 6.10 -7.24
CA GLN A 61 7.26 5.66 -6.94
C GLN A 61 8.24 6.47 -7.78
N GLY A 62 9.37 6.83 -7.19
CA GLY A 62 10.39 7.54 -7.94
C GLY A 62 11.66 7.78 -7.14
N CYS A 63 12.44 8.70 -7.70
CA CYS A 63 13.72 9.13 -7.17
C CYS A 63 13.60 10.35 -6.26
N GLY A 64 14.40 10.38 -5.20
CA GLY A 64 14.50 11.47 -4.25
C GLY A 64 13.65 11.27 -2.99
N SER A 65 13.43 12.37 -2.29
CA SER A 65 12.60 12.43 -1.08
C SER A 65 11.11 12.35 -1.39
N CYS A 66 10.32 12.03 -0.36
CA CYS A 66 8.86 12.06 -0.43
C CYS A 66 8.32 13.43 -0.87
N PRO A 67 7.60 13.50 -2.00
CA PRO A 67 6.86 14.71 -2.38
C PRO A 67 5.76 15.06 -1.36
N SER A 68 5.55 16.35 -1.11
CA SER A 68 4.61 16.85 -0.09
C SER A 68 3.14 16.53 -0.36
N HIS A 69 2.77 16.23 -1.61
CA HIS A 69 1.40 15.88 -1.99
C HIS A 69 1.07 14.39 -1.80
N LEU A 70 2.06 13.56 -1.45
CA LEU A 70 1.85 12.13 -1.22
C LEU A 70 1.59 11.83 0.25
N GLU A 71 0.59 10.99 0.47
CA GLU A 71 0.25 10.41 1.75
C GLU A 71 1.02 9.11 1.99
N LYS A 72 1.19 8.73 3.26
CA LYS A 72 1.83 7.46 3.67
C LYS A 72 3.13 7.20 2.89
N CYS A 73 3.98 8.21 2.80
CA CYS A 73 5.20 8.13 2.03
C CYS A 73 6.39 7.63 2.87
N ALA A 74 7.25 6.83 2.24
CA ALA A 74 8.48 6.32 2.81
C ALA A 74 9.64 6.49 1.83
N THR A 75 10.85 6.64 2.39
CA THR A 75 12.10 6.68 1.64
C THR A 75 13.00 5.49 2.01
N CYS A 76 13.91 5.14 1.11
CA CYS A 76 14.90 4.09 1.32
C CYS A 76 16.11 4.31 0.41
N ASN A 77 17.24 3.64 0.69
CA ASN A 77 18.55 3.97 0.10
C ASN A 77 19.29 2.76 -0.49
N THR A 78 18.57 1.71 -0.88
CA THR A 78 19.13 0.56 -1.61
C THR A 78 18.47 0.41 -2.99
N PRO A 79 19.13 -0.21 -3.98
CA PRO A 79 18.56 -0.33 -5.31
C PRO A 79 17.16 -0.99 -5.28
N TYR A 80 16.19 -0.35 -5.93
CA TYR A 80 14.80 -0.83 -6.06
C TYR A 80 14.07 -1.08 -4.74
N CYS A 81 14.51 -0.43 -3.66
CA CYS A 81 13.96 -0.63 -2.32
C CYS A 81 12.53 -0.10 -2.15
N ASN A 82 12.09 0.83 -3.00
CA ASN A 82 10.82 1.54 -2.88
C ASN A 82 9.63 0.70 -3.38
N ASP A 83 9.54 -0.57 -2.99
CA ASP A 83 8.39 -1.44 -3.26
C ASP A 83 7.24 -1.18 -2.26
N LYS A 84 6.00 -1.50 -2.65
CA LYS A 84 4.78 -1.32 -1.85
C LYS A 84 4.82 -2.00 -0.48
N ASN A 85 5.70 -2.97 -0.27
CA ASN A 85 5.84 -3.68 0.98
C ASN A 85 6.54 -2.84 2.08
N ILE A 86 7.23 -1.75 1.72
CA ILE A 86 7.83 -0.84 2.71
C ILE A 86 6.76 -0.04 3.47
N LEU A 87 5.59 0.15 2.88
CA LEU A 87 4.50 0.89 3.50
C LEU A 87 3.76 0.02 4.51
N PRO A 88 3.59 0.48 5.76
CA PRO A 88 2.89 -0.28 6.77
C PRO A 88 1.42 -0.44 6.39
N THR A 89 0.88 -1.61 6.69
CA THR A 89 -0.53 -1.95 6.46
C THR A 89 -1.02 -2.82 7.60
N ILE A 90 -2.30 -2.76 7.87
CA ILE A 90 -2.97 -3.72 8.73
C ILE A 90 -3.66 -4.82 7.91
N LYS A 91 -3.99 -5.92 8.56
CA LYS A 91 -4.88 -6.95 8.04
C LYS A 91 -6.24 -6.84 8.70
N CYS A 92 -7.31 -6.95 7.92
CA CYS A 92 -8.68 -6.98 8.42
C CYS A 92 -9.38 -8.28 8.04
N HIS A 93 -10.37 -8.66 8.84
CA HIS A 93 -11.39 -9.57 8.34
C HIS A 93 -12.14 -8.90 7.20
N TYR A 94 -12.42 -9.68 6.16
CA TYR A 94 -13.13 -9.27 4.99
C TYR A 94 -14.31 -10.19 4.75
N ASN A 95 -15.50 -9.63 4.88
CA ASN A 95 -16.77 -10.31 4.65
C ASN A 95 -17.67 -9.35 3.86
N ILE A 96 -18.09 -9.75 2.66
CA ILE A 96 -19.09 -9.00 1.88
C ILE A 96 -20.35 -9.84 1.83
N ALA A 97 -21.41 -9.32 2.44
CA ALA A 97 -22.68 -9.99 2.67
C ALA A 97 -23.54 -10.26 1.42
N LYS A 98 -23.00 -10.14 0.20
CA LYS A 98 -23.80 -10.11 -1.05
C LYS A 98 -24.20 -11.50 -1.57
N THR A 99 -23.57 -12.61 -1.15
CA THR A 99 -23.96 -13.98 -1.59
C THR A 99 -23.88 -15.01 -0.45
N LYS A 100 -24.82 -15.97 -0.45
CA LYS A 100 -25.06 -16.96 0.63
C LYS A 100 -23.92 -17.96 0.89
N LEU A 101 -22.90 -18.06 0.03
CA LEU A 101 -21.71 -18.89 0.28
C LEU A 101 -20.59 -18.01 0.86
N TYR A 102 -20.70 -17.73 2.15
CA TYR A 102 -19.74 -16.89 2.86
C TYR A 102 -18.41 -17.62 3.02
N LYS A 103 -17.33 -17.05 2.49
CA LYS A 103 -15.96 -17.41 2.89
C LYS A 103 -15.34 -16.21 3.56
N LYS A 104 -15.24 -16.26 4.90
CA LYS A 104 -14.50 -15.28 5.67
C LYS A 104 -13.05 -15.24 5.16
N LYS A 105 -12.61 -14.07 4.71
CA LYS A 105 -11.25 -13.87 4.22
C LYS A 105 -10.49 -12.93 5.14
N VAL A 106 -9.17 -13.04 5.11
CA VAL A 106 -8.27 -12.03 5.66
C VAL A 106 -7.69 -11.26 4.48
N LYS A 107 -7.73 -9.93 4.54
CA LYS A 107 -7.12 -9.07 3.52
C LYS A 107 -6.13 -8.12 4.17
N LYS A 108 -4.97 -7.97 3.52
CA LYS A 108 -4.06 -6.84 3.76
C LYS A 108 -4.72 -5.59 3.19
N CYS A 109 -4.85 -4.55 3.99
CA CYS A 109 -5.48 -3.31 3.57
C CYS A 109 -4.54 -2.50 2.69
N HIS A 110 -5.13 -1.60 1.88
CA HIS A 110 -4.36 -0.54 1.24
C HIS A 110 -3.69 0.32 2.33
N PRO A 111 -2.43 0.79 2.18
CA PRO A 111 -1.74 1.57 3.21
C PRO A 111 -2.47 2.84 3.69
N MET A 112 -3.39 3.37 2.88
CA MET A 112 -4.26 4.47 3.29
C MET A 112 -5.23 4.11 4.41
N TYR A 113 -5.64 2.84 4.50
CA TYR A 113 -6.55 2.38 5.52
C TYR A 113 -5.78 1.90 6.74
N THR A 114 -5.89 2.67 7.81
CA THR A 114 -5.31 2.39 9.12
C THR A 114 -6.30 1.74 10.09
N HIS A 115 -7.55 1.52 9.67
CA HIS A 115 -8.62 0.94 10.50
C HIS A 115 -9.25 -0.26 9.80
N CYS A 116 -9.87 -1.12 10.59
CA CYS A 116 -10.84 -2.10 10.15
C CYS A 116 -12.21 -1.71 10.69
N TYR A 117 -13.29 -2.10 10.01
CA TYR A 117 -14.64 -2.02 10.57
C TYR A 117 -15.38 -3.35 10.48
N VAL A 118 -16.36 -3.50 11.37
CA VAL A 118 -17.40 -4.52 11.34
C VAL A 118 -18.75 -3.82 11.47
N ALA A 119 -19.71 -4.20 10.65
CA ALA A 119 -21.04 -3.59 10.60
C ALA A 119 -22.12 -4.63 10.39
N LYS A 120 -23.37 -4.29 10.75
CA LYS A 120 -24.57 -5.00 10.29
C LYS A 120 -25.37 -4.11 9.37
N ASP A 121 -25.78 -4.67 8.24
CA ASP A 121 -26.75 -4.01 7.38
C ASP A 121 -28.17 -4.06 7.96
N LYS A 122 -29.12 -3.41 7.27
CA LYS A 122 -30.54 -3.37 7.68
C LYS A 122 -31.23 -4.73 7.76
N PHE A 123 -30.62 -5.79 7.23
CA PHE A 123 -31.13 -7.17 7.28
C PHE A 123 -30.37 -8.02 8.32
N GLY A 124 -29.51 -7.41 9.14
CA GLY A 124 -28.69 -8.09 10.15
C GLY A 124 -27.50 -8.85 9.58
N ARG A 125 -27.16 -8.66 8.30
CA ARG A 125 -26.02 -9.34 7.68
C ARG A 125 -24.73 -8.61 8.03
N VAL A 126 -23.71 -9.37 8.40
CA VAL A 126 -22.42 -8.83 8.83
C VAL A 126 -21.55 -8.46 7.63
N GLU A 127 -21.02 -7.24 7.65
CA GLU A 127 -19.96 -6.76 6.77
C GLU A 127 -18.69 -6.51 7.58
N GLN A 128 -17.54 -6.89 7.03
CA GLN A 128 -16.23 -6.65 7.62
C GLN A 128 -15.29 -6.15 6.52
N ASN A 129 -14.58 -5.06 6.74
CA ASN A 129 -13.68 -4.52 5.73
C ASN A 129 -12.57 -3.62 6.33
N CYS A 130 -11.69 -3.14 5.46
CA CYS A 130 -10.75 -2.07 5.75
C CYS A 130 -11.48 -0.72 5.76
N GLY A 131 -11.04 0.19 6.62
CA GLY A 131 -11.53 1.56 6.73
C GLY A 131 -12.26 1.83 8.04
N LEU A 132 -12.75 3.06 8.14
CA LEU A 132 -13.69 3.47 9.17
C LEU A 132 -15.11 3.05 8.81
N CYS A 133 -16.01 3.11 9.78
CA CYS A 133 -17.43 2.84 9.62
C CYS A 133 -18.05 3.71 8.52
N PRO A 134 -18.58 3.09 7.46
CA PRO A 134 -19.36 3.80 6.46
C PRO A 134 -20.63 4.40 7.09
N SER A 135 -21.03 5.59 6.63
CA SER A 135 -22.15 6.35 7.22
C SER A 135 -23.52 5.69 6.99
N GLU A 136 -23.61 4.76 6.04
CA GLU A 136 -24.83 3.98 5.76
C GLU A 136 -25.15 2.93 6.84
N TYR A 137 -24.18 2.56 7.70
CA TYR A 137 -24.38 1.56 8.73
C TYR A 137 -24.71 2.21 10.09
N LYS A 138 -25.86 1.83 10.65
CA LYS A 138 -26.26 2.25 12.01
C LYS A 138 -25.56 1.45 13.12
N ASP A 139 -25.34 0.15 12.89
CA ASP A 139 -24.65 -0.76 13.81
C ASP A 139 -23.26 -1.06 13.23
N CYS A 140 -22.26 -0.26 13.61
CA CYS A 140 -20.91 -0.37 13.11
C CYS A 140 -19.86 0.02 14.16
N LEU A 141 -18.75 -0.73 14.19
CA LEU A 141 -17.58 -0.43 15.02
C LEU A 141 -16.31 -0.43 14.16
N SER A 142 -15.46 0.56 14.39
CA SER A 142 -14.11 0.65 13.79
C SER A 142 -13.04 0.41 14.84
N CYS A 143 -11.91 -0.16 14.43
CA CYS A 143 -10.78 -0.46 15.30
C CYS A 143 -9.46 -0.36 14.53
N ASN A 144 -8.37 -0.09 15.24
CA ASN A 144 -7.01 0.00 14.69
C ASN A 144 -5.94 -0.52 15.68
N ASP A 145 -6.35 -1.14 16.78
CA ASP A 145 -5.46 -1.58 17.87
C ASP A 145 -4.52 -2.71 17.44
N LYS A 146 -4.96 -3.54 16.49
CA LYS A 146 -4.18 -4.68 15.94
C LYS A 146 -4.78 -5.23 14.65
N ASP A 147 -4.01 -6.10 14.01
CA ASP A 147 -4.50 -6.95 12.91
C ASP A 147 -5.75 -7.75 13.33
N LEU A 148 -6.73 -7.80 12.43
CA LEU A 148 -7.97 -8.58 12.57
C LEU A 148 -8.82 -8.15 13.78
N CYS A 149 -8.76 -6.89 14.17
CA CYS A 149 -9.53 -6.35 15.29
C CYS A 149 -11.06 -6.36 15.04
N ASN A 150 -11.49 -6.33 13.78
CA ASN A 150 -12.91 -6.21 13.40
C ASN A 150 -13.68 -7.54 13.48
N LYS A 151 -13.63 -8.25 14.61
CA LYS A 151 -14.36 -9.52 14.81
C LYS A 151 -15.87 -9.26 14.97
N GLU A 152 -16.70 -10.20 14.51
CA GLU A 152 -18.17 -10.07 14.59
C GLU A 152 -18.69 -9.98 16.03
N VAL A 153 -18.00 -10.61 16.98
CA VAL A 153 -18.35 -10.58 18.41
C VAL A 153 -18.30 -9.16 18.99
N ALA A 154 -17.51 -8.26 18.41
CA ALA A 154 -17.40 -6.88 18.88
C ALA A 154 -18.75 -6.12 18.80
N LEU A 155 -19.60 -6.44 17.81
CA LEU A 155 -20.93 -5.83 17.68
C LEU A 155 -21.91 -6.29 18.77
N LYS A 156 -21.67 -7.42 19.43
CA LYS A 156 -22.53 -7.92 20.52
C LYS A 156 -22.21 -7.26 21.86
N GLU A 157 -20.96 -6.85 22.05
CA GLU A 157 -20.49 -6.21 23.28
C GLU A 157 -20.94 -4.73 23.35
N SER A 158 -21.07 -4.04 22.21
CA SER A 158 -21.55 -2.66 22.16
C SER A 158 -23.06 -2.48 22.40
N THR A 159 -23.85 -3.57 22.41
CA THR A 159 -25.31 -3.53 22.64
C THR A 159 -25.71 -3.90 24.08
N MET A 160 -24.74 -4.22 24.94
CA MET A 160 -24.96 -4.56 26.36
C MET A 160 -24.57 -3.44 27.34
N ILE A 161 -24.46 -2.20 26.85
CA ILE A 161 -24.22 -1.00 27.66
C ILE A 161 -25.40 -0.03 27.47
#